data_AF-A0A1M6L2U3-F1
#
_entry.id   AF-A0A1M6L2U3-F1
#
_cell.length_a   1.000
_cell.length_b   1.000
_cell.length_c   1.000
_cell.angle_alpha   90.00
_cell.angle_beta   90.00
_cell.angle_gamma   90.00
#
_symmetry.space_group_name_H-M   'P 1'
#
loop_
_entity.id
_entity.type
_entity.pdbx_description
1 polymer ?
#
loop_
_entity_poly.entity_id
_entity_poly.type
_entity_poly.pdbx_seq_one_letter_code
_entity_poly.pdbx_strand_id
1 'polypeptide(L)' 'MTKLREVRKNVGLERKYVAEKLGISPDHLSLLERGKTPLNVIKVEILAGLYNKTFEEIAIAALETAKGGEKC' A
#
# COMPACT_ATOMS: atom_id res chain seq x y z
N MET A 1 1.45 -5.71 12.25
CA MET A 1 1.94 -5.10 10.99
C MET A 1 0.73 -4.97 10.07
N THR A 2 0.66 -3.99 9.18
CA THR A 2 -0.54 -3.79 8.33
C THR A 2 -0.43 -4.59 7.04
N LYS A 3 -1.57 -4.99 6.47
CA LYS A 3 -1.60 -5.89 5.32
C LYS A 3 -0.85 -5.35 4.12
N LEU A 4 -1.05 -4.08 3.78
CA LEU A 4 -0.39 -3.45 2.63
C LEU A 4 1.15 -3.39 2.80
N ARG A 5 1.62 -3.17 4.03
CA ARG A 5 3.05 -3.17 4.35
C ARG A 5 3.66 -4.58 4.26
N GLU A 6 2.91 -5.60 4.65
CA GLU A 6 3.32 -7.00 4.52
C GLU A 6 3.48 -7.38 3.05
N VAL A 7 2.52 -7.04 2.19
CA VAL A 7 2.61 -7.28 0.75
C VAL A 7 3.91 -6.69 0.18
N ARG A 8 4.21 -5.42 0.47
CA ARG A 8 5.46 -4.79 0.01
C ARG A 8 6.71 -5.53 0.49
N LYS A 9 6.74 -5.93 1.75
CA LYS A 9 7.89 -6.65 2.33
C LYS A 9 8.07 -8.04 1.72
N ASN A 10 6.97 -8.75 1.46
CA ASN A 10 7.01 -10.08 0.87
C ASN A 10 7.59 -10.08 -0.55
N VAL A 11 7.38 -8.99 -1.30
CA VAL A 11 7.99 -8.79 -2.62
C VAL A 11 9.39 -8.17 -2.55
N GLY A 12 9.92 -7.91 -1.35
CA GLY A 12 11.28 -7.40 -1.15
C GLY A 12 11.50 -5.94 -1.56
N LEU A 13 10.45 -5.15 -1.79
CA LEU A 13 10.59 -3.78 -2.29
C LEU A 13 10.81 -2.77 -1.16
N GLU A 14 11.75 -1.85 -1.39
CA GLU A 14 11.98 -0.73 -0.49
C GLU A 14 10.85 0.29 -0.52
N ARG A 15 10.57 0.89 0.64
CA ARG A 15 9.54 1.94 0.73
C ARG A 15 9.85 3.13 -0.18
N LYS A 16 11.11 3.56 -0.24
CA LYS A 16 11.52 4.70 -1.08
C LYS A 16 11.24 4.44 -2.55
N TYR A 17 11.58 3.25 -3.04
CA TYR A 17 11.33 2.84 -4.42
C TYR A 17 9.84 2.86 -4.76
N VAL A 18 8.98 2.28 -3.91
CA VAL A 18 7.54 2.27 -4.14
C VAL A 18 6.95 3.69 -4.11
N ALA A 19 7.40 4.52 -3.18
CA ALA A 19 6.94 5.90 -3.07
C ALA A 19 7.28 6.72 -4.33
N GLU A 20 8.48 6.55 -4.86
CA GLU A 20 8.91 7.15 -6.13
C GLU A 20 8.02 6.73 -7.30
N LYS A 21 7.73 5.43 -7.43
CA LYS A 21 6.83 4.90 -8.48
C LYS A 21 5.39 5.38 -8.36
N LEU A 22 4.96 5.71 -7.15
CA LEU A 22 3.64 6.30 -6.87
C LEU A 22 3.63 7.83 -6.98
N GLY A 23 4.78 8.48 -7.21
CA GLY A 23 4.90 9.94 -7.24
C GLY A 23 4.59 10.61 -5.89
N ILE A 24 4.87 9.94 -4.77
CA ILE A 24 4.61 10.45 -3.42
C ILE A 24 5.86 10.41 -2.54
N SER A 25 5.82 11.06 -1.38
CA SER A 25 6.91 10.95 -0.41
C SER A 25 6.90 9.59 0.30
N PRO A 26 8.07 9.10 0.78
CA PRO A 26 8.14 7.89 1.60
C PRO A 26 7.26 7.95 2.87
N ASP A 27 7.09 9.14 3.44
CA ASP A 27 6.23 9.37 4.60
C ASP A 27 4.76 9.24 4.26
N HIS A 28 4.34 9.74 3.09
CA HIS A 28 2.99 9.54 2.58
C HIS A 28 2.72 8.05 2.34
N LEU A 29 3.67 7.31 1.74
CA LEU A 29 3.53 5.86 1.64
C LEU A 29 3.43 5.20 3.03
N SER A 30 4.15 5.69 4.03
CA SER A 30 4.01 5.20 5.40
C SER A 30 2.65 5.53 6.04
N LEU A 31 1.98 6.60 5.65
CA LEU A 31 0.61 6.91 6.10
C LEU A 31 -0.41 5.96 5.45
N LEU A 32 -0.26 5.72 4.15
CA LEU A 32 -1.05 4.74 3.39
C LEU A 32 -0.90 3.34 4.00
N GLU A 33 0.34 2.91 4.24
CA GLU A 33 0.64 1.62 4.87
C GLU A 33 0.06 1.52 6.29
N ARG A 34 -0.11 2.63 7.01
CA ARG A 34 -0.70 2.63 8.36
C ARG A 34 -2.22 2.75 8.36
N GLY A 35 -2.86 2.86 7.20
CA GLY A 35 -4.30 3.09 7.09
C GLY A 35 -4.75 4.47 7.56
N LYS A 36 -3.82 5.44 7.73
CA LYS A 36 -4.15 6.83 8.10
C LYS A 36 -4.60 7.68 6.91
N THR A 37 -4.37 7.17 5.71
CA THR A 37 -4.82 7.78 4.45
C THR A 37 -5.29 6.65 3.54
N PRO A 38 -6.47 6.77 2.91
CA PRO A 38 -6.95 5.75 1.98
C PRO A 38 -6.16 5.78 0.66
N LEU A 39 -6.02 4.62 0.02
CA LEU A 39 -5.56 4.56 -1.37
C LEU A 39 -6.70 4.89 -2.33
N ASN A 40 -6.36 5.55 -3.43
CA ASN A 40 -7.27 5.68 -4.56
C ASN A 40 -7.04 4.54 -5.57
N VAL A 41 -8.00 4.34 -6.47
CA VAL A 41 -8.00 3.24 -7.45
C VAL A 41 -6.74 3.24 -8.32
N ILE A 42 -6.28 4.43 -8.75
CA ILE A 42 -5.06 4.57 -9.58
C ILE A 42 -3.83 4.04 -8.85
N LYS A 43 -3.65 4.38 -7.56
CA LYS A 43 -2.52 3.86 -6.77
C LYS A 43 -2.62 2.36 -6.53
N VAL A 44 -3.84 1.82 -6.39
CA VAL A 44 -4.06 0.36 -6.27
C VAL A 44 -3.59 -0.35 -7.53
N GLU A 45 -3.93 0.16 -8.71
CA GLU A 45 -3.51 -0.41 -10.00
C GLU A 45 -1.99 -0.39 -10.17
N ILE A 46 -1.34 0.75 -9.86
CA ILE A 46 0.12 0.85 -9.91
C ILE A 46 0.77 -0.15 -8.94
N LEU A 47 0.24 -0.27 -7.71
CA LEU A 47 0.76 -1.21 -6.72
C LEU A 47 0.57 -2.68 -7.14
N ALA A 48 -0.54 -3.01 -7.80
CA ALA A 48 -0.78 -4.36 -8.33
C ALA A 48 0.32 -4.75 -9.32
N GLY A 49 0.66 -3.84 -10.25
CA GLY A 49 1.78 -4.03 -11.17
C GLY A 49 3.13 -4.15 -10.45
N LEU A 50 3.43 -3.25 -9.51
CA LEU A 50 4.72 -3.23 -8.79
C LEU A 50 4.92 -4.47 -7.91
N TYR A 51 3.85 -4.97 -7.30
CA TYR A 51 3.91 -6.10 -6.38
C TYR A 51 3.71 -7.44 -7.08
N ASN A 52 3.53 -7.44 -8.41
CA ASN A 52 3.20 -8.65 -9.19
C ASN A 52 1.99 -9.39 -8.58
N LYS A 53 0.92 -8.63 -8.34
CA LYS A 53 -0.32 -9.07 -7.70
C LYS A 53 -1.51 -8.64 -8.54
N THR A 54 -2.66 -9.30 -8.34
CA THR A 54 -3.88 -8.84 -9.00
C THR A 54 -4.38 -7.55 -8.35
N PHE A 55 -5.17 -6.78 -9.11
CA PHE A 55 -5.86 -5.61 -8.57
C PHE A 55 -6.68 -5.97 -7.32
N GLU A 56 -7.38 -7.11 -7.36
CA GLU A 56 -8.23 -7.59 -6.27
C GLU A 56 -7.42 -7.88 -4.99
N GLU A 57 -6.28 -8.56 -5.09
CA GLU A 57 -5.41 -8.83 -3.94
C GLU A 57 -4.95 -7.52 -3.26
N ILE A 58 -4.58 -6.50 -4.05
CA ILE A 58 -4.15 -5.20 -3.51
C ILE A 58 -5.34 -4.41 -2.96
N ALA A 59 -6.49 -4.44 -3.62
CA ALA A 59 -7.70 -3.77 -3.15
C ALA A 59 -8.15 -4.34 -1.79
N ILE A 60 -8.16 -5.66 -1.63
CA ILE A 60 -8.47 -6.32 -0.35
C ILE A 60 -7.45 -5.90 0.72
N ALA A 61 -6.16 -5.94 0.42
CA ALA A 61 -5.12 -5.53 1.36
C ALA A 61 -5.23 -4.05 1.77
N ALA A 62 -5.60 -3.17 0.84
CA ALA A 62 -5.85 -1.76 1.11
C ALA A 62 -7.07 -1.56 2.02
N LEU A 63 -8.16 -2.28 1.77
CA LEU A 63 -9.37 -2.25 2.60
C LEU A 63 -9.11 -2.76 4.03
N GLU A 64 -8.39 -3.88 4.17
CA GLU A 64 -7.98 -4.40 5.48
C GLU A 64 -7.09 -3.41 6.24
N THR A 65 -6.18 -2.75 5.53
CA THR A 65 -5.29 -1.74 6.11
C THR A 65 -6.08 -0.52 6.59
N ALA A 66 -7.06 -0.05 5.81
CA ALA A 66 -7.92 1.07 6.20
C ALA A 66 -8.77 0.75 7.44
N LYS A 67 -9.45 -0.41 7.47
CA LYS A 67 -10.26 -0.87 8.62
C LYS A 67 -9.42 -1.08 9.88
N GLY A 68 -8.16 -1.51 9.73
CA GLY A 68 -7.22 -1.65 10.84
C GLY A 68 -6.73 -0.32 11.41
N GLY A 69 -6.75 0.76 10.62
CA GLY A 69 -6.30 2.10 11.01
C GLY A 69 -7.30 2.91 11.85
N GLU A 70 -8.56 2.47 11.88
CA GLU A 70 -9.68 3.06 12.66
C GLU A 70 -9.68 2.63 14.14
N LYS A 71 -8.91 1.61 14.51
CA LYS A 71 -8.70 1.22 15.90
C LYS A 71 -7.69 2.16 16.57
N CYS A 72 -8.09 3.39 16.86
CA CYS A 72 -7.47 4.25 17.85
C CYS A 72 -8.44 4.45 19.01
#